data_AF-A0A952UNK0-F1
#
_entry.id   AF-A0A952UNK0-F1
#
_cell.length_a   1.000
_cell.length_b   1.000
_cell.length_c   1.000
_cell.angle_alpha   90.00
_cell.angle_beta   90.00
_cell.angle_gamma   90.00
#
_symmetry.space_group_name_H-M   'P 1'
#
loop_
_entity.id
_entity.type
_entity.pdbx_description
1 polymer ?
#
loop_
_entity_poly.entity_id
_entity_poly.type
_entity_poly.pdbx_seq_one_letter_code
_entity_poly.pdbx_strand_id
1 'polypeptide(L)'
;MIRSDLNKLDWRTALTVAVLAGALGGGPSALAWFSTFGPTPTDRLPALALALFGLLFVGALTDLRGASDARRVRVVTTSVFVIALAVALALAGAGAGRLEYLLAPASAMTGLGALRLLGSRAPDGRAASLVAAATVYVAATLLANFTLDSFLPLGGFFLVNVGTLFFGLTFTQRDRVHQHGRRAVYAMIFLAATANVALAATLGTPLRYVAVSFLTILVAETADTEIYQRLLRRPWLARVAASNAVSAPLDTILFTLLAFWGEEFATAGWMTQVIVTDVLVKYASGILAALGMLALLRGIFPGGTAWQQPR
;
A
#
# COMPACT_ATOMS: atom_id res chain seq x y z
N MET A 1 0.89 -32.70 -32.76
CA MET A 1 1.07 -32.86 -31.29
C MET A 1 1.11 -31.49 -30.61
N ILE A 2 0.17 -30.60 -30.93
CA ILE A 2 0.10 -29.19 -30.50
C ILE A 2 -1.37 -28.90 -30.19
N ARG A 3 -1.89 -29.40 -29.06
CA ARG A 3 -3.22 -29.09 -28.51
C ARG A 3 -3.40 -29.87 -27.19
N SER A 4 -2.82 -29.37 -26.10
CA SER A 4 -3.20 -29.83 -24.75
C SER A 4 -2.90 -28.85 -23.62
N ASP A 5 -1.97 -27.90 -23.78
CA ASP A 5 -1.47 -27.14 -22.61
C ASP A 5 -2.26 -25.87 -22.29
N LEU A 6 -3.40 -25.64 -22.94
CA LEU A 6 -4.17 -24.39 -22.81
C LEU A 6 -5.35 -24.46 -21.82
N ASN A 7 -5.63 -25.60 -21.18
CA ASN A 7 -6.94 -25.78 -20.55
C ASN A 7 -6.99 -25.88 -19.01
N LYS A 8 -5.96 -25.42 -18.31
CA LYS A 8 -6.09 -25.13 -16.87
C LYS A 8 -5.46 -23.78 -16.59
N LEU A 9 -6.28 -22.74 -16.52
CA LEU A 9 -5.92 -21.59 -15.71
C LEU A 9 -5.69 -22.17 -14.31
N ASP A 10 -4.42 -22.33 -13.93
CA ASP A 10 -4.04 -22.85 -12.62
C ASP A 10 -4.85 -22.10 -11.56
N TRP A 11 -5.44 -22.80 -10.60
CA TRP A 11 -6.35 -22.22 -9.60
C TRP A 11 -5.71 -21.02 -8.89
N ARG A 12 -4.38 -21.01 -8.77
CA ARG A 12 -3.57 -19.89 -8.26
C ARG A 12 -3.69 -18.63 -9.13
N THR A 13 -3.71 -18.79 -10.44
CA THR A 13 -3.89 -17.69 -11.40
C THR A 13 -5.31 -17.15 -11.34
N ALA A 14 -6.30 -18.04 -11.29
CA ALA A 14 -7.70 -17.64 -11.10
C ALA A 14 -7.87 -16.85 -9.79
N LEU A 15 -7.30 -17.36 -8.70
CA LEU A 15 -7.32 -16.69 -7.40
C LEU A 15 -6.62 -15.32 -7.44
N THR A 16 -5.45 -15.23 -8.08
CA THR A 16 -4.72 -13.96 -8.21
C THR A 16 -5.55 -12.92 -8.98
N VAL A 17 -6.16 -13.33 -10.09
CA VAL A 17 -7.06 -12.46 -10.88
C VAL A 17 -8.25 -12.02 -10.03
N ALA A 18 -8.91 -12.96 -9.32
CA ALA A 18 -10.06 -12.65 -8.49
C ALA A 18 -9.72 -11.67 -7.36
N VAL A 19 -8.61 -11.89 -6.64
CA VAL A 19 -8.16 -11.03 -5.55
C VAL A 19 -7.80 -9.63 -6.06
N LEU A 20 -6.96 -9.53 -7.10
CA LEU A 20 -6.54 -8.24 -7.64
C LEU A 20 -7.70 -7.48 -8.26
N ALA A 21 -8.56 -8.14 -9.02
CA ALA A 21 -9.71 -7.50 -9.67
C ALA A 21 -10.77 -7.07 -8.65
N GLY A 22 -11.06 -7.93 -7.66
CA GLY A 22 -12.00 -7.62 -6.59
C GLY A 22 -11.51 -6.44 -5.74
N ALA A 23 -10.23 -6.44 -5.36
CA ALA A 23 -9.64 -5.33 -4.61
C ALA A 23 -9.56 -4.04 -5.43
N LEU A 24 -9.19 -4.10 -6.72
CA LEU A 24 -9.13 -2.90 -7.58
C LEU A 24 -10.51 -2.32 -7.91
N GLY A 25 -11.50 -3.17 -8.16
CA GLY A 25 -12.86 -2.77 -8.53
C GLY A 25 -13.75 -2.42 -7.35
N GLY A 26 -13.68 -3.19 -6.26
CA GLY A 26 -14.51 -3.00 -5.06
C GLY A 26 -13.82 -2.24 -3.92
N GLY A 27 -12.49 -2.14 -3.95
CA GLY A 27 -11.72 -1.45 -2.91
C GLY A 27 -12.09 0.02 -2.71
N PRO A 28 -12.37 0.83 -3.75
CA PRO A 28 -12.85 2.19 -3.55
C PRO A 28 -14.19 2.29 -2.81
N SER A 29 -15.12 1.36 -3.07
CA SER A 29 -16.38 1.26 -2.31
C SER A 29 -16.12 0.92 -0.85
N ALA A 30 -15.23 -0.03 -0.58
CA ALA A 30 -14.85 -0.38 0.78
C ALA A 30 -14.17 0.81 1.50
N LEU A 31 -13.26 1.52 0.83
CA LEU A 31 -12.59 2.69 1.37
C LEU A 31 -13.59 3.82 1.67
N ALA A 32 -14.56 4.06 0.80
CA ALA A 32 -15.61 5.04 1.03
C ALA A 32 -16.44 4.68 2.27
N TRP A 33 -16.81 3.41 2.42
CA TRP A 33 -17.50 2.93 3.61
C TRP A 33 -16.65 3.08 4.88
N PHE A 34 -15.37 2.76 4.83
CA PHE A 34 -14.47 2.97 5.98
C PHE A 34 -14.33 4.45 6.35
N SER A 35 -14.40 5.35 5.37
CA SER A 35 -14.27 6.80 5.57
C SER A 35 -15.52 7.45 6.19
N THR A 36 -16.61 6.70 6.39
CA THR A 36 -17.80 7.20 7.11
C THR A 36 -17.68 7.07 8.63
N PHE A 37 -16.66 6.37 9.13
CA PHE A 37 -16.41 6.23 10.56
C PHE A 37 -15.42 7.29 11.04
N GLY A 38 -15.62 7.84 12.23
CA GLY A 38 -14.72 8.82 12.84
C GLY A 38 -15.36 10.19 13.10
N PRO A 39 -14.59 11.17 13.59
CA PRO A 39 -15.09 12.51 13.95
C PRO A 39 -15.54 13.34 12.74
N THR A 40 -14.97 13.07 11.57
CA THR A 40 -15.14 13.84 10.32
C THR A 40 -15.50 12.91 9.16
N PRO A 41 -16.72 12.33 9.15
CA PRO A 41 -17.14 11.40 8.11
C PRO A 41 -17.09 12.03 6.71
N THR A 42 -16.61 11.25 5.73
CA THR A 42 -16.54 11.70 4.34
C THR A 42 -17.44 10.85 3.45
N ASP A 43 -18.53 11.44 2.95
CA ASP A 43 -19.51 10.74 2.09
C ASP A 43 -19.02 10.47 0.66
N ARG A 44 -17.99 11.21 0.21
CA ARG A 44 -17.43 11.10 -1.14
C ARG A 44 -15.92 11.16 -1.13
N LEU A 45 -15.29 10.14 -1.69
CA LEU A 45 -13.85 10.12 -1.89
C LEU A 45 -13.46 11.16 -2.96
N PRO A 46 -12.42 11.99 -2.70
CA PRO A 46 -11.91 12.92 -3.71
C PRO A 46 -11.28 12.14 -4.87
N ALA A 47 -11.32 12.71 -6.07
CA ALA A 47 -10.77 12.09 -7.28
C ALA A 47 -9.29 11.69 -7.12
N LEU A 48 -8.52 12.48 -6.36
CA LEU A 48 -7.14 12.17 -6.03
C LEU A 48 -7.01 10.89 -5.20
N ALA A 49 -7.83 10.67 -4.17
CA ALA A 49 -7.81 9.43 -3.39
C ALA A 49 -8.14 8.21 -4.27
N LEU A 50 -9.11 8.33 -5.18
CA LEU A 50 -9.46 7.26 -6.12
C LEU A 50 -8.32 6.94 -7.09
N ALA A 51 -7.62 7.97 -7.59
CA ALA A 51 -6.45 7.80 -8.43
C ALA A 51 -5.28 7.14 -7.66
N LEU A 52 -5.00 7.60 -6.43
CA LEU A 52 -3.99 7.00 -5.57
C LEU A 52 -4.30 5.54 -5.25
N PHE A 53 -5.58 5.21 -5.03
CA PHE A 53 -6.01 3.83 -4.76
C PHE A 53 -5.68 2.90 -5.92
N GLY A 54 -5.93 3.32 -7.17
CA GLY A 54 -5.54 2.55 -8.35
C GLY A 54 -4.02 2.36 -8.45
N LEU A 55 -3.24 3.39 -8.10
CA LEU A 55 -1.77 3.32 -8.12
C LEU A 55 -1.19 2.27 -7.16
N LEU A 56 -1.91 1.86 -6.12
CA LEU A 56 -1.49 0.76 -5.23
C LEU A 56 -1.25 -0.56 -5.96
N PHE A 57 -1.94 -0.78 -7.09
CA PHE A 57 -1.90 -2.05 -7.83
C PHE A 57 -0.78 -2.10 -8.86
N VAL A 58 -0.14 -0.96 -9.16
CA VAL A 58 0.89 -0.87 -10.21
C VAL A 58 2.09 -1.76 -9.90
N GLY A 59 2.49 -1.89 -8.63
CA GLY A 59 3.56 -2.80 -8.20
C GLY A 59 3.23 -4.26 -8.51
N ALA A 60 2.11 -4.77 -7.99
CA ALA A 60 1.69 -6.16 -8.20
C ALA A 60 1.49 -6.50 -9.69
N LEU A 61 0.88 -5.58 -10.46
CA LEU A 61 0.68 -5.75 -11.89
C LEU A 61 1.97 -5.70 -12.70
N THR A 62 3.01 -5.03 -12.19
CA THR A 62 4.35 -5.04 -12.80
C THR A 62 5.08 -6.34 -12.48
N ASP A 63 5.00 -6.83 -11.24
CA ASP A 63 5.65 -8.07 -10.82
C ASP A 63 5.10 -9.29 -11.56
N LEU A 64 3.79 -9.30 -11.86
CA LEU A 64 3.18 -10.33 -12.72
C LEU A 64 3.88 -10.44 -14.09
N ARG A 65 4.48 -9.36 -14.60
CA ARG A 65 5.16 -9.33 -15.90
C ARG A 65 6.58 -9.91 -15.88
N GLY A 66 7.16 -10.07 -14.70
CA GLY A 66 8.41 -10.80 -14.54
C GLY A 66 8.27 -12.30 -14.78
N ALA A 67 7.06 -12.81 -14.98
CA ALA A 67 6.81 -14.20 -15.36
C ALA A 67 7.26 -14.50 -16.79
N SER A 68 7.73 -15.72 -17.03
CA SER A 68 8.34 -16.16 -18.29
C SER A 68 7.41 -16.17 -19.51
N ASP A 69 6.09 -16.16 -19.32
CA ASP A 69 5.10 -16.25 -20.40
C ASP A 69 4.36 -14.92 -20.62
N ALA A 70 4.83 -14.16 -21.63
CA ALA A 70 4.25 -12.87 -22.01
C ALA A 70 2.75 -12.96 -22.41
N ARG A 71 2.31 -14.09 -22.98
CA ARG A 71 0.90 -14.29 -23.35
C ARG A 71 0.05 -14.43 -22.10
N ARG A 72 0.48 -15.27 -21.17
CA ARG A 72 -0.21 -15.46 -19.87
C ARG A 72 -0.29 -14.15 -19.09
N VAL A 73 0.80 -13.39 -19.04
CA VAL A 73 0.85 -12.07 -18.40
C VAL A 73 -0.18 -11.11 -19.00
N ARG A 74 -0.28 -11.05 -20.32
CA ARG A 74 -1.26 -10.21 -21.01
C ARG A 74 -2.69 -10.63 -20.66
N VAL A 75 -2.98 -11.93 -20.69
CA VAL A 75 -4.31 -12.47 -20.32
C VAL A 75 -4.65 -12.10 -18.89
N VAL A 76 -3.78 -12.41 -17.92
CA VAL A 76 -4.00 -12.09 -16.49
C VAL A 76 -4.22 -10.60 -16.28
N THR A 77 -3.37 -9.75 -16.83
CA THR A 77 -3.49 -8.28 -16.68
C THR A 77 -4.81 -7.78 -17.27
N THR A 78 -5.19 -8.26 -18.46
CA THR A 78 -6.44 -7.85 -19.12
C THR A 78 -7.65 -8.32 -18.32
N SER A 79 -7.64 -9.57 -17.84
CA SER A 79 -8.70 -10.11 -16.99
C SER A 79 -8.87 -9.31 -15.70
N VAL A 80 -7.77 -8.88 -15.05
CA VAL A 80 -7.84 -8.03 -13.85
C VAL A 80 -8.59 -6.73 -14.15
N PHE A 81 -8.25 -6.03 -15.22
CA PHE A 81 -8.92 -4.76 -15.56
C PHE A 81 -10.38 -4.94 -15.97
N VAL A 82 -10.68 -5.94 -16.81
CA VAL A 82 -12.05 -6.20 -17.26
C VAL A 82 -12.94 -6.59 -16.08
N ILE A 83 -12.47 -7.48 -15.21
CA ILE A 83 -13.23 -7.91 -14.03
C ILE A 83 -13.34 -6.76 -13.02
N ALA A 84 -12.27 -6.00 -12.77
CA ALA A 84 -12.33 -4.84 -11.87
C ALA A 84 -13.35 -3.79 -12.36
N LEU A 85 -13.39 -3.53 -13.66
CA LEU A 85 -14.39 -2.64 -14.27
C LEU A 85 -15.81 -3.20 -14.08
N ALA A 86 -16.01 -4.48 -14.34
CA ALA A 86 -17.30 -5.13 -14.14
C ALA A 86 -17.76 -5.10 -12.68
N VAL A 87 -16.87 -5.35 -11.72
CA VAL A 87 -17.14 -5.25 -10.28
C VAL A 87 -17.52 -3.83 -9.89
N ALA A 88 -16.73 -2.82 -10.31
CA ALA A 88 -17.01 -1.42 -10.01
C ALA A 88 -18.35 -0.96 -10.59
N LEU A 89 -18.66 -1.34 -11.83
CA LEU A 89 -19.95 -1.05 -12.47
C LEU A 89 -21.11 -1.77 -11.78
N ALA A 90 -20.95 -3.03 -11.39
CA ALA A 90 -21.97 -3.79 -10.67
C ALA A 90 -22.27 -3.16 -9.31
N LEU A 91 -21.24 -2.77 -8.55
CA LEU A 91 -21.42 -2.07 -7.28
C LEU A 91 -22.09 -0.71 -7.46
N ALA A 92 -21.73 0.04 -8.50
CA ALA A 92 -22.40 1.31 -8.82
C ALA A 92 -23.88 1.09 -9.18
N GLY A 93 -24.20 0.07 -9.99
CA GLY A 93 -25.57 -0.29 -10.34
C GLY A 93 -26.41 -0.78 -9.15
N ALA A 94 -25.76 -1.40 -8.16
CA ALA A 94 -26.39 -1.85 -6.92
C ALA A 94 -26.51 -0.75 -5.85
N GLY A 95 -26.05 0.48 -6.12
CA GLY A 95 -26.04 1.58 -5.14
C GLY A 95 -24.97 1.48 -4.05
N ALA A 96 -24.11 0.44 -4.09
CA ALA A 96 -22.99 0.22 -3.17
C ALA A 96 -21.67 0.87 -3.68
N GLY A 97 -21.72 1.60 -4.79
CA GLY A 97 -20.57 2.26 -5.40
C GLY A 97 -20.99 3.46 -6.23
N ARG A 98 -20.01 4.14 -6.82
CA ARG A 98 -20.22 5.32 -7.67
C ARG A 98 -19.45 5.16 -8.97
N LEU A 99 -19.94 5.75 -10.06
CA LEU A 99 -19.24 5.72 -11.35
C LEU A 99 -17.85 6.38 -11.28
N GLU A 100 -17.67 7.35 -10.38
CA GLU A 100 -16.38 7.98 -10.09
C GLU A 100 -15.31 6.95 -9.67
N TYR A 101 -15.71 5.83 -9.05
CA TYR A 101 -14.78 4.81 -8.57
C TYR A 101 -14.07 4.04 -9.69
N LEU A 102 -14.55 4.18 -10.94
CA LEU A 102 -13.85 3.71 -12.14
C LEU A 102 -12.50 4.43 -12.36
N LEU A 103 -12.25 5.54 -11.67
CA LEU A 103 -10.94 6.19 -11.65
C LEU A 103 -9.83 5.30 -11.07
N ALA A 104 -10.15 4.35 -10.17
CA ALA A 104 -9.16 3.43 -9.63
C ALA A 104 -8.60 2.46 -10.71
N PRO A 105 -9.42 1.68 -11.44
CA PRO A 105 -8.89 0.86 -12.53
C PRO A 105 -8.26 1.70 -13.66
N ALA A 106 -8.78 2.90 -13.94
CA ALA A 106 -8.21 3.78 -14.97
C ALA A 106 -6.80 4.30 -14.59
N SER A 107 -6.61 4.74 -13.35
CA SER A 107 -5.30 5.21 -12.85
C SER A 107 -4.30 4.07 -12.74
N ALA A 108 -4.71 2.88 -12.29
CA ALA A 108 -3.89 1.68 -12.31
C ALA A 108 -3.38 1.34 -13.73
N MET A 109 -4.28 1.40 -14.73
CA MET A 109 -3.93 1.16 -16.14
C MET A 109 -2.94 2.22 -16.67
N THR A 110 -3.18 3.48 -16.33
CA THR A 110 -2.34 4.61 -16.75
C THR A 110 -0.94 4.53 -16.14
N GLY A 111 -0.84 4.31 -14.83
CA GLY A 111 0.44 4.14 -14.13
C GLY A 111 1.24 2.95 -14.67
N LEU A 112 0.55 1.85 -14.96
CA LEU A 112 1.17 0.68 -15.56
C LEU A 112 1.64 0.90 -17.01
N GLY A 113 0.95 1.77 -17.75
CA GLY A 113 1.39 2.26 -19.06
C GLY A 113 2.63 3.14 -18.97
N ALA A 114 2.65 4.10 -18.03
CA ALA A 114 3.79 4.97 -17.78
C ALA A 114 5.05 4.17 -17.41
N LEU A 115 4.92 3.16 -16.53
CA LEU A 115 6.04 2.28 -16.19
C LEU A 115 6.56 1.46 -17.38
N ARG A 116 5.72 1.08 -18.34
CA ARG A 116 6.20 0.42 -19.57
C ARG A 116 7.10 1.33 -20.38
N LEU A 117 6.71 2.59 -20.53
CA LEU A 117 7.47 3.60 -21.26
C LEU A 117 8.78 3.97 -20.56
N LEU A 118 8.84 3.83 -19.23
CA LEU A 118 10.07 3.99 -18.45
C LEU A 118 10.96 2.74 -18.57
N GLY A 119 10.37 1.55 -18.45
CA GLY A 119 11.09 0.27 -18.55
C GLY A 119 11.70 0.03 -19.93
N SER A 120 11.04 0.46 -21.00
CA SER A 120 11.61 0.38 -22.36
C SER A 120 12.84 1.26 -22.57
N ARG A 121 13.08 2.25 -21.69
CA ARG A 121 14.24 3.15 -21.74
C ARG A 121 15.41 2.69 -20.86
N ALA A 122 15.20 1.75 -19.94
CA ALA A 122 16.20 1.30 -18.98
C ALA A 122 16.46 -0.21 -19.11
N PRO A 123 17.62 -0.63 -19.65
CA PRO A 123 17.89 -2.04 -20.01
C PRO A 123 17.85 -3.00 -18.82
N ASP A 124 18.14 -2.53 -17.61
CA ASP A 124 18.27 -3.38 -16.41
C ASP A 124 16.95 -3.55 -15.63
N GLY A 125 15.86 -2.88 -16.02
CA GLY A 125 14.55 -2.95 -15.33
C GLY A 125 14.51 -2.37 -13.90
N ARG A 126 15.67 -2.07 -13.30
CA ARG A 126 15.84 -1.51 -11.95
C ARG A 126 15.07 -0.20 -11.74
N ALA A 127 15.13 0.71 -12.71
CA ALA A 127 14.43 1.99 -12.61
C ALA A 127 12.90 1.80 -12.54
N ALA A 128 12.34 0.90 -13.36
CA ALA A 128 10.90 0.62 -13.34
C ALA A 128 10.47 -0.04 -12.01
N SER A 129 11.28 -0.95 -11.46
CA SER A 129 11.03 -1.57 -10.15
C SER A 129 11.05 -0.54 -9.01
N LEU A 130 12.05 0.35 -8.99
CA LEU A 130 12.16 1.44 -8.03
C LEU A 130 10.94 2.38 -8.11
N VAL A 131 10.60 2.84 -9.31
CA VAL A 131 9.47 3.77 -9.51
C VAL A 131 8.16 3.10 -9.15
N ALA A 132 7.97 1.82 -9.47
CA ALA A 132 6.77 1.07 -9.07
C ALA A 132 6.65 1.00 -7.55
N ALA A 133 7.70 0.60 -6.84
CA ALA A 133 7.70 0.50 -5.38
C ALA A 133 7.48 1.88 -4.72
N ALA A 134 8.17 2.91 -5.19
CA ALA A 134 7.99 4.28 -4.70
C ALA A 134 6.59 4.81 -4.96
N THR A 135 5.99 4.50 -6.11
CA THR A 135 4.62 4.90 -6.46
C THR A 135 3.61 4.29 -5.49
N VAL A 136 3.71 2.97 -5.26
CA VAL A 136 2.82 2.26 -4.32
C VAL A 136 3.03 2.77 -2.88
N TYR A 137 4.28 3.00 -2.47
CA TYR A 137 4.60 3.55 -1.15
C TYR A 137 3.99 4.93 -0.93
N VAL A 138 4.20 5.87 -1.87
CA VAL A 138 3.66 7.23 -1.79
C VAL A 138 2.15 7.19 -1.80
N ALA A 139 1.53 6.42 -2.71
CA ALA A 139 0.08 6.28 -2.75
C ALA A 139 -0.52 5.74 -1.45
N ALA A 140 0.08 4.69 -0.87
CA ALA A 140 -0.32 4.13 0.41
C ALA A 140 -0.19 5.13 1.56
N THR A 141 0.92 5.88 1.60
CA THR A 141 1.15 6.92 2.63
C THR A 141 0.14 8.05 2.54
N LEU A 142 -0.18 8.51 1.32
CA LEU A 142 -1.16 9.56 1.09
C LEU A 142 -2.59 9.11 1.42
N LEU A 143 -2.94 7.87 1.09
CA LEU A 143 -4.25 7.30 1.45
C LEU A 143 -4.40 7.08 2.95
N ALA A 144 -3.32 6.68 3.63
CA ALA A 144 -3.30 6.57 5.08
C ALA A 144 -3.55 7.92 5.74
N ASN A 145 -2.92 8.99 5.23
CA ASN A 145 -3.19 10.34 5.72
C ASN A 145 -4.57 10.86 5.33
N PHE A 146 -5.08 10.55 4.14
CA PHE A 146 -6.45 10.90 3.77
C PHE A 146 -7.49 10.31 4.75
N THR A 147 -7.18 9.15 5.33
CA THR A 147 -8.04 8.44 6.29
C THR A 147 -7.57 8.60 7.75
N LEU A 148 -6.76 9.63 8.06
CA LEU A 148 -6.11 9.79 9.36
C LEU A 148 -7.08 9.93 10.55
N ASP A 149 -8.30 10.39 10.30
CA ASP A 149 -9.36 10.61 11.29
C ASP A 149 -10.45 9.53 11.21
N SER A 150 -10.28 8.55 10.32
CA SER A 150 -11.25 7.49 10.13
C SER A 150 -10.96 6.33 11.09
N PHE A 151 -11.82 6.13 12.09
CA PHE A 151 -11.62 5.14 13.15
C PHE A 151 -12.73 4.11 13.19
N LEU A 152 -12.40 2.86 12.89
CA LEU A 152 -13.33 1.73 12.86
C LEU A 152 -13.36 1.03 14.24
N PRO A 153 -14.49 1.06 14.97
CA PRO A 153 -14.63 0.33 16.22
C PRO A 153 -14.71 -1.18 15.95
N LEU A 154 -13.85 -1.95 16.61
CA LEU A 154 -13.83 -3.41 16.56
C LEU A 154 -14.09 -3.98 17.97
N GLY A 155 -15.37 -4.29 18.23
CA GLY A 155 -15.79 -4.74 19.55
C GLY A 155 -15.74 -3.61 20.59
N GLY A 156 -15.44 -3.94 21.86
CA GLY A 156 -15.52 -2.99 22.96
C GLY A 156 -14.25 -2.16 23.23
N PHE A 157 -13.07 -2.60 22.76
CA PHE A 157 -11.79 -1.94 23.07
C PHE A 157 -11.00 -1.51 21.82
N PHE A 158 -11.02 -2.30 20.75
CA PHE A 158 -10.16 -2.01 19.60
C PHE A 158 -10.76 -0.89 18.76
N LEU A 159 -9.93 0.08 18.42
CA LEU A 159 -10.29 1.20 17.58
C LEU A 159 -9.23 1.34 16.49
N VAL A 160 -9.53 0.81 15.31
CA VAL A 160 -8.56 0.72 14.20
C VAL A 160 -8.61 2.01 13.41
N ASN A 161 -7.49 2.70 13.27
CA ASN A 161 -7.37 3.75 12.28
C ASN A 161 -7.35 3.14 10.87
N VAL A 162 -8.23 3.58 9.96
CA VAL A 162 -8.34 3.04 8.59
C VAL A 162 -7.02 3.18 7.83
N GLY A 163 -6.24 4.22 8.11
CA GLY A 163 -4.94 4.43 7.52
C GLY A 163 -3.94 3.31 7.82
N THR A 164 -4.10 2.60 8.94
CA THR A 164 -3.23 1.46 9.32
C THR A 164 -3.28 0.30 8.32
N LEU A 165 -4.38 0.16 7.58
CA LEU A 165 -4.57 -0.88 6.57
C LEU A 165 -3.56 -0.75 5.41
N PHE A 166 -3.05 0.45 5.17
CA PHE A 166 -2.06 0.72 4.12
C PHE A 166 -0.62 0.44 4.57
N PHE A 167 -0.34 0.29 5.87
CA PHE A 167 1.04 0.13 6.37
C PHE A 167 1.70 -1.18 5.96
N GLY A 168 0.93 -2.26 5.80
CA GLY A 168 1.47 -3.50 5.24
C GLY A 168 2.07 -3.28 3.85
N LEU A 169 1.47 -2.39 3.04
CA LEU A 169 2.00 -2.01 1.73
C LEU A 169 3.24 -1.14 1.88
N THR A 170 3.21 -0.10 2.72
CA THR A 170 4.36 0.82 2.88
C THR A 170 5.61 0.08 3.36
N PHE A 171 5.50 -0.80 4.35
CA PHE A 171 6.62 -1.60 4.84
C PHE A 171 7.23 -2.45 3.73
N THR A 172 6.38 -3.16 2.98
CA THR A 172 6.83 -4.02 1.86
C THR A 172 7.52 -3.23 0.76
N GLN A 173 6.95 -2.07 0.38
CA GLN A 173 7.54 -1.27 -0.68
C GLN A 173 8.86 -0.63 -0.26
N ARG A 174 8.96 -0.17 0.99
CA ARG A 174 10.21 0.36 1.53
C ARG A 174 11.31 -0.69 1.51
N ASP A 175 11.00 -1.94 1.90
CA ASP A 175 11.93 -3.07 1.82
C ASP A 175 12.42 -3.33 0.39
N ARG A 176 11.56 -3.15 -0.62
CA ARG A 176 11.97 -3.22 -2.04
C ARG A 176 12.89 -2.08 -2.43
N VAL A 177 12.62 -0.86 -1.95
CA VAL A 177 13.44 0.31 -2.27
C VAL A 177 14.82 0.23 -1.59
N HIS A 178 14.96 -0.44 -0.45
CA HIS A 178 16.27 -0.67 0.19
C HIS A 178 17.31 -1.34 -0.71
N GLN A 179 16.87 -2.16 -1.67
CA GLN A 179 17.75 -2.84 -2.64
C GLN A 179 18.37 -1.87 -3.65
N HIS A 180 17.78 -0.69 -3.79
CA HIS A 180 18.26 0.41 -4.62
C HIS A 180 19.15 1.37 -3.82
N GLY A 181 19.43 1.03 -2.55
CA GLY A 181 20.33 1.77 -1.67
C GLY A 181 19.62 2.76 -0.76
N ARG A 182 20.34 3.15 0.30
CA ARG A 182 19.83 4.06 1.36
C ARG A 182 19.37 5.41 0.83
N ARG A 183 20.04 5.97 -0.19
CA ARG A 183 19.65 7.25 -0.81
C ARG A 183 18.30 7.19 -1.50
N ALA A 184 17.99 6.08 -2.18
CA ALA A 184 16.71 5.90 -2.85
C ALA A 184 15.54 5.86 -1.85
N VAL A 185 15.76 5.23 -0.68
CA VAL A 185 14.78 5.18 0.40
C VAL A 185 14.51 6.57 0.96
N TYR A 186 15.54 7.35 1.31
CA TYR A 186 15.34 8.71 1.78
C TYR A 186 14.69 9.63 0.74
N ALA A 187 15.05 9.50 -0.54
CA ALA A 187 14.40 10.25 -1.61
C ALA A 187 12.89 9.92 -1.69
N MET A 188 12.53 8.65 -1.56
CA MET A 188 11.14 8.20 -1.52
C MET A 188 10.40 8.73 -0.27
N ILE A 189 11.01 8.66 0.91
CA ILE A 189 10.43 9.18 2.16
C ILE A 189 10.19 10.69 2.04
N PHE A 190 11.18 11.43 1.55
CA PHE A 190 11.06 12.88 1.37
C PHE A 190 9.98 13.25 0.35
N LEU A 191 9.89 12.49 -0.75
CA LEU A 191 8.82 12.63 -1.74
C LEU A 191 7.45 12.39 -1.11
N ALA A 192 7.29 11.31 -0.32
CA ALA A 192 6.04 11.00 0.34
C ALA A 192 5.65 12.07 1.37
N ALA A 193 6.59 12.52 2.20
CA ALA A 193 6.36 13.58 3.18
C ALA A 193 5.95 14.90 2.52
N THR A 194 6.61 15.29 1.43
CA THR A 194 6.29 16.52 0.68
C THR A 194 4.95 16.40 -0.04
N ALA A 195 4.68 15.26 -0.68
CA ALA A 195 3.39 14.99 -1.31
C ALA A 195 2.27 14.99 -0.26
N ASN A 196 2.55 14.54 0.96
CA ASN A 196 1.58 14.55 2.06
C ASN A 196 1.21 15.97 2.47
N VAL A 197 2.19 16.87 2.57
CA VAL A 197 1.95 18.29 2.82
C VAL A 197 1.09 18.89 1.71
N ALA A 198 1.39 18.58 0.45
CA ALA A 198 0.61 19.07 -0.69
C ALA A 198 -0.84 18.56 -0.66
N LEU A 199 -1.04 17.26 -0.39
CA LEU A 199 -2.37 16.68 -0.25
C LEU A 199 -3.15 17.37 0.88
N ALA A 200 -2.54 17.49 2.05
CA ALA A 200 -3.18 18.09 3.22
C ALA A 200 -3.57 19.56 2.98
N ALA A 201 -2.74 20.31 2.24
CA ALA A 201 -3.07 21.66 1.81
C ALA A 201 -4.31 21.70 0.87
N THR A 202 -4.45 20.74 -0.05
CA THR A 202 -5.62 20.66 -0.94
C THR A 202 -6.91 20.27 -0.22
N LEU A 203 -6.80 19.52 0.87
CA LEU A 203 -7.94 19.07 1.67
C LEU A 203 -8.36 20.10 2.74
N GLY A 204 -7.62 21.21 2.88
CA GLY A 204 -7.85 22.17 3.96
C GLY A 204 -7.57 21.59 5.35
N THR A 205 -6.72 20.56 5.42
CA THR A 205 -6.37 19.89 6.67
C THR A 205 -5.71 20.89 7.63
N PRO A 206 -6.11 20.93 8.92
CA PRO A 206 -5.48 21.80 9.91
C PRO A 206 -3.95 21.63 9.95
N LEU A 207 -3.24 22.76 10.02
CA LEU A 207 -1.77 22.80 9.97
C LEU A 207 -1.11 21.88 11.01
N ARG A 208 -1.77 21.71 12.16
CA ARG A 208 -1.36 20.78 13.21
C ARG A 208 -1.18 19.35 12.67
N TYR A 209 -2.20 18.79 12.02
CA TYR A 209 -2.14 17.44 11.47
C TYR A 209 -1.10 17.35 10.36
N VAL A 210 -0.99 18.38 9.52
CA VAL A 210 0.02 18.42 8.45
C VAL A 210 1.45 18.35 9.01
N ALA A 211 1.76 19.20 10.00
CA ALA A 211 3.07 19.28 10.63
C ALA A 211 3.41 17.99 11.36
N VAL A 212 2.44 17.41 12.09
CA VAL A 212 2.61 16.15 12.81
C VAL A 212 2.81 14.99 11.84
N SER A 213 1.99 14.83 10.80
CA SER A 213 2.18 13.78 9.79
C SER A 213 3.56 13.89 9.14
N PHE A 214 3.98 15.10 8.75
CA PHE A 214 5.31 15.31 8.16
C PHE A 214 6.43 14.90 9.12
N LEU A 215 6.38 15.36 10.38
CA LEU A 215 7.37 15.04 11.39
C LEU A 215 7.42 13.53 11.66
N THR A 216 6.26 12.91 11.89
CA THR A 216 6.17 11.49 12.23
C THR A 216 6.67 10.63 11.07
N ILE A 217 6.28 10.91 9.82
CA ILE A 217 6.82 10.22 8.64
C ILE A 217 8.34 10.29 8.64
N LEU A 218 8.93 11.48 8.81
CA LEU A 218 10.39 11.62 8.80
C LEU A 218 11.04 10.85 9.95
N VAL A 219 10.52 10.94 11.17
CA VAL A 219 11.12 10.31 12.36
C VAL A 219 10.99 8.79 12.30
N ALA A 220 9.79 8.26 12.06
CA ALA A 220 9.54 6.83 12.02
C ALA A 220 10.25 6.14 10.87
N GLU A 221 10.22 6.74 9.67
CA GLU A 221 10.85 6.16 8.48
C GLU A 221 12.38 6.26 8.53
N THR A 222 12.92 7.30 9.16
CA THR A 222 14.36 7.39 9.44
C THR A 222 14.78 6.35 10.46
N ALA A 223 14.04 6.19 11.56
CA ALA A 223 14.33 5.17 12.57
C ALA A 223 14.32 3.76 11.96
N ASP A 224 13.31 3.47 11.14
CA ASP A 224 13.23 2.21 10.41
C ASP A 224 14.46 2.00 9.51
N THR A 225 14.72 2.98 8.64
CA THR A 225 15.81 2.95 7.67
C THR A 225 17.14 2.69 8.37
N GLU A 226 17.42 3.38 9.48
CA GLU A 226 18.68 3.21 10.20
C GLU A 226 18.82 1.84 10.86
N ILE A 227 17.74 1.33 11.46
CA ILE A 227 17.75 -0.01 12.07
C ILE A 227 17.92 -1.08 10.98
N TYR A 228 17.16 -0.97 9.88
CA TYR A 228 17.26 -1.88 8.74
C TYR A 228 18.68 -1.91 8.16
N GLN A 229 19.26 -0.72 7.93
CA GLN A 229 20.60 -0.57 7.35
C GLN A 229 21.70 -1.13 8.27
N ARG A 230 21.57 -0.96 9.58
CA ARG A 230 22.51 -1.56 10.55
C ARG A 230 22.42 -3.08 10.59
N LEU A 231 21.24 -3.64 10.30
CA LEU A 231 20.98 -5.07 10.32
C LEU A 231 21.19 -5.75 8.96
N LEU A 232 21.78 -5.08 7.96
CA LEU A 232 22.05 -5.65 6.63
C LEU A 232 22.85 -6.96 6.62
N ARG A 233 23.49 -7.36 7.72
CA ARG A 233 24.18 -8.65 7.84
C ARG A 233 23.30 -9.78 8.40
N ARG A 234 22.09 -9.48 8.90
CA ARG A 234 21.15 -10.45 9.49
C ARG A 234 20.22 -11.05 8.42
N PRO A 235 19.47 -12.13 8.69
CA PRO A 235 18.45 -12.61 7.75
C PRO A 235 17.40 -11.54 7.44
N TRP A 236 16.86 -11.51 6.22
CA TRP A 236 15.93 -10.47 5.77
C TRP A 236 14.74 -10.28 6.73
N LEU A 237 14.08 -11.36 7.14
CA LEU A 237 12.97 -11.30 8.11
C LEU A 237 13.37 -10.63 9.42
N ALA A 238 14.59 -10.86 9.91
CA ALA A 238 15.06 -10.23 11.14
C ALA A 238 15.28 -8.71 10.96
N ARG A 239 15.70 -8.27 9.76
CA ARG A 239 15.85 -6.83 9.45
C ARG A 239 14.49 -6.14 9.49
N VAL A 240 13.52 -6.71 8.76
CA VAL A 240 12.16 -6.19 8.62
C VAL A 240 11.44 -6.20 9.97
N ALA A 241 11.50 -7.31 10.70
CA ALA A 241 10.85 -7.42 11.99
C ALA A 241 11.45 -6.44 13.01
N ALA A 242 12.78 -6.33 13.09
CA ALA A 242 13.43 -5.45 14.06
C ALA A 242 13.22 -3.96 13.74
N SER A 243 13.24 -3.56 12.47
CA SER A 243 13.00 -2.17 12.09
C SER A 243 11.55 -1.79 12.34
N ASN A 244 10.59 -2.62 11.91
CA ASN A 244 9.16 -2.40 12.13
C ASN A 244 8.75 -2.44 13.62
N ALA A 245 9.42 -3.27 14.43
CA ALA A 245 9.17 -3.34 15.88
C ALA A 245 9.47 -2.02 16.61
N VAL A 246 10.33 -1.17 16.05
CA VAL A 246 10.63 0.15 16.61
C VAL A 246 9.87 1.25 15.88
N SER A 247 9.83 1.22 14.55
CA SER A 247 9.24 2.29 13.75
C SER A 247 7.72 2.34 13.87
N ALA A 248 7.01 1.21 13.97
CA ALA A 248 5.55 1.22 14.05
C ALA A 248 5.01 1.81 15.37
N PRO A 249 5.54 1.46 16.57
CA PRO A 249 5.16 2.14 17.81
C PRO A 249 5.56 3.61 17.81
N LEU A 250 6.76 3.93 17.31
CA LEU A 250 7.25 5.30 17.25
C LEU A 250 6.32 6.18 16.41
N ASP A 251 5.92 5.69 15.23
CA ASP A 251 4.97 6.36 14.34
C ASP A 251 3.62 6.61 15.03
N THR A 252 3.00 5.54 15.55
CA THR A 252 1.68 5.62 16.16
C THR A 252 1.67 6.49 17.41
N ILE A 253 2.66 6.36 18.29
CA ILE A 253 2.71 7.15 19.54
C ILE A 253 2.93 8.63 19.22
N LEU A 254 3.90 8.96 18.38
CA LEU A 254 4.18 10.35 18.02
C LEU A 254 2.99 10.97 17.30
N PHE A 255 2.42 10.28 16.32
CA PHE A 255 1.24 10.78 15.61
C PHE A 255 0.07 10.99 16.57
N THR A 256 -0.37 9.96 17.28
CA THR A 256 -1.59 10.05 18.11
C THR A 256 -1.48 11.12 19.19
N LEU A 257 -0.33 11.19 19.87
CA LEU A 257 -0.13 12.21 20.90
C LEU A 257 -0.05 13.60 20.27
N LEU A 258 0.82 13.85 19.29
CA LEU A 258 0.99 15.21 18.79
C LEU A 258 -0.22 15.70 17.98
N ALA A 259 -0.90 14.80 17.26
CA ALA A 259 -2.07 15.11 16.45
C ALA A 259 -3.31 15.40 17.30
N PHE A 260 -3.58 14.60 18.34
CA PHE A 260 -4.86 14.65 19.05
C PHE A 260 -4.78 15.17 20.48
N TRP A 261 -3.59 15.42 21.03
CA TRP A 261 -3.46 15.94 22.40
C TRP A 261 -4.24 17.24 22.62
N GLY A 262 -5.08 17.27 23.64
CA GLY A 262 -5.89 18.46 23.95
C GLY A 262 -7.14 18.65 23.09
N GLU A 263 -7.44 17.73 22.15
CA GLU A 263 -8.77 17.68 21.52
C GLU A 263 -9.80 17.13 22.52
N GLU A 264 -11.02 17.68 22.52
CA GLU A 264 -12.05 17.35 23.51
C GLU A 264 -12.43 15.87 23.53
N PHE A 265 -12.39 15.20 22.38
CA PHE A 265 -12.72 13.77 22.23
C PHE A 265 -11.54 12.84 22.56
N ALA A 266 -10.30 13.35 22.56
CA ALA A 266 -9.08 12.54 22.64
C ALA A 266 -8.68 12.27 24.10
N THR A 267 -9.53 11.54 24.82
CA THR A 267 -9.23 11.11 26.20
C THR A 267 -8.00 10.19 26.25
N ALA A 268 -7.36 10.10 27.42
CA ALA A 268 -6.23 9.17 27.61
C ALA A 268 -6.61 7.71 27.30
N GLY A 269 -7.84 7.30 27.63
CA GLY A 269 -8.37 5.99 27.28
C GLY A 269 -8.50 5.80 25.77
N TRP A 270 -9.07 6.78 25.06
CA TRP A 270 -9.20 6.76 23.61
C TRP A 270 -7.84 6.71 22.91
N MET A 271 -6.89 7.57 23.31
CA MET A 271 -5.53 7.56 22.74
C MET A 271 -4.83 6.21 22.99
N THR A 272 -5.02 5.61 24.16
CA THR A 272 -4.46 4.28 24.47
C THR A 272 -5.07 3.20 23.57
N GLN A 273 -6.39 3.23 23.35
CA GLN A 273 -7.07 2.29 22.44
C GLN A 273 -6.52 2.41 21.02
N VAL A 274 -6.40 3.63 20.48
CA VAL A 274 -5.84 3.89 19.15
C VAL A 274 -4.40 3.38 19.09
N ILE A 275 -3.54 3.77 20.04
CA ILE A 275 -2.13 3.38 20.03
C ILE A 275 -1.95 1.86 20.04
N VAL A 276 -2.63 1.17 20.96
CA VAL A 276 -2.52 -0.29 21.09
C VAL A 276 -3.05 -0.97 19.83
N THR A 277 -4.21 -0.53 19.35
CA THR A 277 -4.85 -1.16 18.19
C THR A 277 -4.01 -0.97 16.92
N ASP A 278 -3.58 0.25 16.64
CA ASP A 278 -2.83 0.58 15.43
C ASP A 278 -1.47 -0.14 15.41
N VAL A 279 -0.78 -0.24 16.55
CA VAL A 279 0.49 -0.99 16.63
C VAL A 279 0.26 -2.48 16.35
N LEU A 280 -0.78 -3.08 16.93
CA LEU A 280 -1.12 -4.48 16.68
C LEU A 280 -1.49 -4.72 15.20
N VAL A 281 -2.30 -3.85 14.60
CA VAL A 281 -2.68 -3.94 13.19
C VAL A 281 -1.49 -3.75 12.26
N LYS A 282 -0.57 -2.82 12.57
CA LYS A 282 0.68 -2.65 11.80
C LYS A 282 1.56 -3.89 11.87
N TYR A 283 1.69 -4.51 13.03
CA TYR A 283 2.44 -5.77 13.16
C TYR A 283 1.79 -6.92 12.42
N ALA A 284 0.47 -7.09 12.56
CA ALA A 284 -0.27 -8.10 11.81
C ALA A 284 -0.13 -7.90 10.29
N SER A 285 -0.31 -6.68 9.81
CA SER A 285 -0.14 -6.30 8.41
C SER A 285 1.28 -6.55 7.91
N GLY A 286 2.31 -6.22 8.71
CA GLY A 286 3.71 -6.49 8.38
C GLY A 286 4.01 -7.99 8.27
N ILE A 287 3.47 -8.81 9.18
CA ILE A 287 3.61 -10.27 9.13
C ILE A 287 2.90 -10.84 7.90
N LEU A 288 1.64 -10.44 7.66
CA LEU A 288 0.86 -10.88 6.50
C LEU A 288 1.56 -10.52 5.20
N ALA A 289 2.12 -9.32 5.11
CA ALA A 289 2.88 -8.88 3.95
C ALA A 289 4.16 -9.71 3.75
N ALA A 290 4.92 -9.95 4.82
CA ALA A 290 6.14 -10.77 4.76
C ALA A 290 5.82 -12.22 4.35
N LEU A 291 4.77 -12.82 4.92
CA LEU A 291 4.31 -14.17 4.57
C LEU A 291 3.77 -14.23 3.14
N GLY A 292 2.99 -13.23 2.72
CA GLY A 292 2.48 -13.09 1.37
C GLY A 292 3.61 -13.01 0.35
N MET A 293 4.65 -12.23 0.63
CA MET A 293 5.85 -12.15 -0.19
C MET A 293 6.57 -13.51 -0.28
N LEU A 294 6.75 -14.22 0.84
CA LEU A 294 7.37 -15.55 0.85
C LEU A 294 6.54 -16.60 0.09
N ALA A 295 5.21 -16.55 0.23
CA ALA A 295 4.29 -17.47 -0.44
C ALA A 295 4.23 -17.21 -1.96
N LEU A 296 4.19 -15.94 -2.37
CA LEU A 296 4.28 -15.54 -3.78
C LEU A 296 5.62 -15.96 -4.39
N LEU A 297 6.74 -15.74 -3.70
CA LEU A 297 8.07 -16.12 -4.17
C LEU A 297 8.21 -17.65 -4.31
N ARG A 298 7.72 -18.43 -3.34
CA ARG A 298 7.76 -19.90 -3.40
C ARG A 298 6.76 -20.49 -4.39
N GLY A 299 5.63 -19.81 -4.62
CA GLY A 299 4.55 -20.27 -5.50
C GLY A 299 4.76 -19.94 -6.98
N ILE A 300 5.42 -18.82 -7.29
CA ILE A 300 5.66 -18.34 -8.66
C ILE A 300 7.02 -18.81 -9.19
N PHE A 301 8.04 -18.95 -8.32
CA PHE A 301 9.38 -19.41 -8.70
C PHE A 301 9.82 -20.61 -7.85
N PRO A 302 9.32 -21.84 -8.13
CA PRO A 302 9.90 -23.04 -7.52
C PRO A 302 11.36 -23.18 -7.99
N GLY A 303 12.31 -22.76 -7.14
CA GLY A 303 13.75 -22.79 -7.41
C GLY A 303 14.42 -21.45 -7.75
N GLY A 304 13.68 -20.33 -7.75
CA GLY A 304 14.25 -19.01 -8.07
C GLY A 304 15.06 -18.40 -6.93
N THR A 305 16.38 -18.34 -7.08
CA THR A 305 17.34 -17.58 -6.27
C THR A 305 17.24 -16.06 -6.48
N ALA A 306 16.02 -15.51 -6.59
CA ALA A 306 15.80 -14.10 -6.96
C ALA A 306 16.22 -13.09 -5.87
N TRP A 307 16.56 -13.56 -4.67
CA TRP A 307 17.11 -12.76 -3.57
C TRP A 307 18.43 -13.32 -3.04
N GLN A 308 19.35 -13.72 -3.92
CA GLN A 308 20.75 -13.81 -3.48
C GLN A 308 21.21 -12.40 -3.11
N GLN A 309 21.36 -12.21 -1.81
CA GLN A 309 21.90 -11.00 -1.19
C GLN A 309 23.20 -10.63 -1.91
N PRO A 310 23.45 -9.34 -2.20
CA PRO A 310 24.80 -8.93 -2.50
C PRO A 310 25.65 -9.34 -1.28
N ARG A 311 26.72 -10.10 -1.54
CA ARG A 311 27.72 -10.43 -0.51
C ARG A 311 28.33 -9.15 0.06
#